data_AF-A0AA88TPU7-F1
#
_entry.id   AF-A0AA88TPU7-F1
#
_cell.length_a   1.000
_cell.length_b   1.000
_cell.length_c   1.000
_cell.angle_alpha   90.00
_cell.angle_beta   90.00
_cell.angle_gamma   90.00
#
_symmetry.space_group_name_H-M   'P 1'
#
loop_
_entity.id
_entity.type
_entity.pdbx_description
1 polymer ?
#
loop_
_entity_poly.entity_id
_entity_poly.type
_entity_poly.pdbx_seq_one_letter_code
_entity_poly.pdbx_strand_id
1 'polypeptide(L)'
;MKSTFETKIENVVRNMYEEVNPKDMTEAGRRRWRRKKLSKNPDVLFRIYRQGHLHMLQFRSAYYDGWVRCLKSYSEIIFQRLPFNDHAFSLCGPSDELERFCDNYQKSLQMIKSTPKVNSSLLGETVSTFVFSMKIGMAGEDLLTPKPKDI
;
A
#
# COMPACT_ATOMS: atom_id res chain seq x y z
N MET A 1 3.85 8.67 37.76
CA MET A 1 2.59 8.60 36.98
C MET A 1 2.90 9.04 35.56
N LYS A 2 2.57 8.19 34.58
CA LYS A 2 3.00 8.32 33.18
C LYS A 2 2.38 9.56 32.52
N SER A 3 3.22 10.27 31.80
CA SER A 3 2.96 11.52 31.09
C SER A 3 1.77 11.40 30.13
N THR A 4 0.80 12.28 30.29
CA THR A 4 -0.38 12.46 29.43
C THR A 4 -0.04 12.93 28.00
N PHE A 5 1.24 13.07 27.64
CA PHE A 5 1.72 13.41 26.29
C PHE A 5 1.76 12.23 25.31
N GLU A 6 1.59 10.98 25.75
CA GLU A 6 1.57 9.80 24.85
C GLU A 6 0.23 9.62 24.11
N THR A 7 -0.81 10.40 24.45
CA THR A 7 -2.20 10.18 24.01
C THR A 7 -2.59 10.90 22.71
N LYS A 8 -1.62 11.33 21.90
CA LYS A 8 -1.83 11.90 20.56
C LYS A 8 -0.87 11.36 19.51
N ILE A 9 -0.36 10.14 19.71
CA ILE A 9 0.07 9.33 18.57
C ILE A 9 -1.23 8.89 17.89
N GLU A 10 -1.78 9.73 17.03
CA GLU A 10 -2.74 9.25 16.03
C GLU A 10 -2.05 8.08 15.34
N ASN A 11 -2.52 6.85 15.59
CA ASN A 11 -1.96 5.64 15.03
C ASN A 11 -2.00 5.75 13.50
N VAL A 12 -0.91 6.28 12.91
CA VAL A 12 -0.75 6.44 11.46
C VAL A 12 -0.43 5.11 10.79
N VAL A 13 -0.20 4.06 11.58
CA VAL A 13 -0.13 2.67 11.15
C VAL A 13 -1.26 1.89 11.81
N ARG A 14 -2.07 1.17 11.03
CA ARG A 14 -3.25 0.43 11.50
C ARG A 14 -3.42 -0.90 10.81
N ASN A 15 -4.19 -1.80 11.40
CA ASN A 15 -4.57 -3.04 10.73
C ASN A 15 -5.75 -2.79 9.78
N MET A 16 -5.64 -3.24 8.52
CA MET A 16 -6.68 -3.00 7.50
C MET A 16 -8.05 -3.57 7.90
N TYR A 17 -8.04 -4.71 8.58
CA TYR A 17 -9.23 -5.50 8.94
C TYR A 17 -9.42 -5.58 10.46
N GLU A 18 -9.05 -4.54 11.21
CA GLU A 18 -9.21 -4.52 12.68
C GLU A 18 -10.68 -4.67 13.13
N GLU A 19 -11.60 -4.10 12.36
CA GLU A 19 -13.03 -4.04 12.69
C GLU A 19 -13.86 -5.17 12.04
N VAL A 20 -13.23 -5.99 11.18
CA VAL A 20 -13.95 -6.99 10.37
C VAL A 20 -13.09 -8.23 10.17
N ASN A 21 -13.69 -9.41 10.13
CA ASN A 21 -12.96 -10.61 9.77
C ASN A 21 -12.87 -10.73 8.24
N PRO A 22 -11.67 -10.68 7.63
CA PRO A 22 -11.53 -10.74 6.18
C PRO A 22 -11.92 -12.10 5.59
N LYS A 23 -12.01 -13.16 6.41
CA LYS A 23 -12.47 -14.50 5.98
C LYS A 23 -13.97 -14.54 5.69
N ASP A 24 -14.75 -13.66 6.32
CA ASP A 24 -16.20 -13.59 6.14
C ASP A 24 -16.60 -12.70 4.95
N MET A 25 -15.60 -12.20 4.21
CA MET A 25 -15.78 -11.27 3.11
C MET A 25 -15.41 -11.92 1.78
N THR A 26 -16.29 -11.77 0.78
CA THR A 26 -15.94 -12.05 -0.61
C THR A 26 -14.75 -11.19 -1.06
N GLU A 27 -14.06 -11.59 -2.14
CA GLU A 27 -12.98 -10.77 -2.70
C GLU A 27 -13.44 -9.36 -3.07
N ALA A 28 -14.62 -9.25 -3.69
CA ALA A 28 -15.25 -7.96 -4.00
C ALA A 28 -15.53 -7.15 -2.72
N GLY A 29 -15.99 -7.81 -1.65
CA GLY A 29 -16.18 -7.22 -0.33
C GLY A 29 -14.88 -6.66 0.24
N ARG A 30 -13.80 -7.46 0.24
CA ARG A 30 -12.46 -7.04 0.68
C ARG A 30 -11.94 -5.86 -0.12
N ARG A 31 -12.13 -5.86 -1.44
CA ARG A 31 -11.74 -4.74 -2.32
C ARG A 31 -12.51 -3.46 -1.99
N ARG A 32 -13.83 -3.56 -1.79
CA ARG A 32 -14.69 -2.43 -1.41
C ARG A 32 -14.30 -1.88 -0.03
N TRP A 33 -13.99 -2.75 0.93
CA TRP A 33 -13.53 -2.37 2.26
C TRP A 33 -12.20 -1.60 2.21
N ARG A 34 -11.19 -2.14 1.52
CA ARG A 34 -9.89 -1.44 1.36
C ARG A 34 -10.07 -0.06 0.75
N ARG A 35 -10.90 0.05 -0.30
CA ARG A 35 -11.23 1.34 -0.92
C ARG A 35 -11.86 2.32 0.08
N LYS A 36 -12.84 1.85 0.88
CA LYS A 36 -13.50 2.68 1.90
C LYS A 36 -12.50 3.15 2.95
N LYS A 37 -11.66 2.26 3.48
CA LYS A 37 -10.65 2.58 4.52
C LYS A 37 -9.61 3.57 4.02
N LEU A 38 -9.02 3.33 2.84
CA LEU A 38 -8.02 4.21 2.23
C LEU A 38 -8.58 5.59 1.89
N SER A 39 -9.83 5.68 1.44
CA SER A 39 -10.46 6.99 1.16
C SER A 39 -10.82 7.77 2.42
N LYS A 40 -11.25 7.08 3.49
CA LYS A 40 -11.64 7.75 4.75
C LYS A 40 -10.43 8.18 5.57
N ASN A 41 -9.29 7.53 5.41
CA ASN A 41 -8.09 7.75 6.24
C ASN A 41 -6.89 8.05 5.32
N PRO A 42 -6.80 9.27 4.76
CA PRO A 42 -5.61 9.68 4.04
C PRO A 42 -4.40 9.71 5.00
N ASP A 43 -3.22 9.46 4.44
CA ASP A 43 -1.94 9.37 5.14
C ASP A 43 -1.85 8.31 6.24
N VAL A 44 -2.81 7.38 6.34
CA VAL A 44 -2.73 6.21 7.22
C VAL A 44 -2.21 5.00 6.46
N LEU A 45 -1.17 4.38 7.00
CA LEU A 45 -0.60 3.11 6.57
C LEU A 45 -1.39 1.94 7.15
N PHE A 46 -1.91 1.10 6.27
CA PHE A 46 -2.62 -0.10 6.65
C PHE A 46 -1.77 -1.35 6.44
N ARG A 47 -1.58 -2.11 7.53
CA ARG A 47 -1.02 -3.46 7.55
C ARG A 47 -2.06 -4.47 7.07
N ILE A 48 -1.67 -5.34 6.14
CA ILE A 48 -2.48 -6.46 5.67
C ILE A 48 -1.74 -7.75 5.98
N TYR A 49 -2.33 -8.57 6.83
CA TYR A 49 -1.79 -9.87 7.22
C TYR A 49 -2.39 -10.99 6.36
N ARG A 50 -1.58 -11.99 6.03
CA ARG A 50 -2.00 -13.26 5.43
C ARG A 50 -1.38 -14.39 6.24
N GLN A 51 -2.19 -15.34 6.70
CA GLN A 51 -1.73 -16.48 7.50
C GLN A 51 -0.87 -16.08 8.73
N GLY A 52 -1.18 -14.95 9.37
CA GLY A 52 -0.44 -14.47 10.54
C GLY A 52 0.82 -13.66 10.24
N HIS A 53 1.22 -13.54 8.97
CA HIS A 53 2.41 -12.78 8.56
C HIS A 53 2.02 -11.48 7.86
N LEU A 54 2.82 -10.43 8.05
CA LEU A 54 2.64 -9.16 7.35
C LEU A 54 2.91 -9.39 5.86
N HIS A 55 1.87 -9.28 5.05
CA HIS A 55 1.92 -9.61 3.65
C HIS A 55 2.10 -8.38 2.75
N MET A 56 1.48 -7.27 3.15
CA MET A 56 1.43 -6.06 2.34
C MET A 56 1.11 -4.84 3.20
N LEU A 57 1.58 -3.68 2.76
CA LEU A 57 1.15 -2.38 3.26
C LEU A 57 0.35 -1.63 2.21
N GLN A 58 -0.66 -0.87 2.65
CA GLN A 58 -1.42 0.01 1.76
C GLN A 58 -1.69 1.35 2.41
N PHE A 59 -1.53 2.42 1.66
CA PHE A 59 -1.92 3.75 2.10
C PHE A 59 -2.33 4.62 0.93
N ARG A 60 -3.06 5.68 1.23
CA ARG A 60 -3.38 6.74 0.27
C ARG A 60 -2.77 8.02 0.80
N SER A 61 -2.10 8.80 -0.06
CA SER A 61 -1.54 10.09 0.38
C SER A 61 -1.83 11.20 -0.62
N ALA A 62 -1.98 12.43 -0.14
CA ALA A 62 -2.04 13.61 -1.01
C ALA A 62 -0.64 14.03 -1.53
N TYR A 63 0.43 13.47 -0.97
CA TYR A 63 1.81 13.86 -1.26
C TYR A 63 2.50 12.86 -2.20
N TYR A 64 1.87 12.62 -3.36
CA TYR A 64 2.27 11.56 -4.29
C TYR A 64 3.77 11.60 -4.66
N ASP A 65 4.27 12.73 -5.14
CA ASP A 65 5.66 12.84 -5.60
C ASP A 65 6.67 12.62 -4.47
N GLY A 66 6.34 13.10 -3.26
CA GLY A 66 7.16 12.88 -2.07
C GLY A 66 7.26 11.40 -1.72
N TRP A 67 6.14 10.67 -1.77
CA TRP A 67 6.14 9.22 -1.56
C TRP A 67 6.83 8.45 -2.67
N VAL A 68 6.67 8.82 -3.95
CA VAL A 68 7.41 8.19 -5.05
C VAL A 68 8.92 8.34 -4.86
N ARG A 69 9.40 9.53 -4.47
CA ARG A 69 10.82 9.75 -4.18
C ARG A 69 11.29 8.97 -2.95
N CYS A 70 10.50 8.97 -1.89
CA CYS A 70 10.82 8.24 -0.67
C CYS A 70 10.86 6.72 -0.91
N LEU A 71 9.93 6.16 -1.67
CA LEU A 71 9.88 4.72 -1.93
C LEU A 71 11.02 4.24 -2.83
N LYS A 72 11.56 5.10 -3.71
CA LYS A 72 12.74 4.75 -4.51
C LYS A 72 13.98 4.44 -3.68
N SER A 73 14.08 4.91 -2.42
CA SER A 73 15.22 4.57 -1.55
C SER A 73 15.08 3.20 -0.89
N TYR A 74 13.92 2.55 -0.96
CA TYR A 74 13.69 1.22 -0.42
C TYR A 74 13.87 0.17 -1.53
N SER A 75 15.11 -0.26 -1.76
CA SER A 75 15.45 -1.21 -2.82
C SER A 75 14.80 -2.59 -2.68
N GLU A 76 14.46 -2.99 -1.45
CA GLU A 76 13.88 -4.31 -1.14
C GLU A 76 12.35 -4.31 -1.11
N ILE A 77 11.72 -3.13 -1.04
CA ILE A 77 10.26 -3.00 -1.02
C ILE A 77 9.76 -2.79 -2.44
N ILE A 78 8.99 -3.76 -2.92
CA ILE A 78 8.30 -3.67 -4.20
C ILE A 78 7.10 -2.73 -4.05
N PHE A 79 7.12 -1.64 -4.81
CA PHE A 79 6.04 -0.68 -4.89
C PHE A 79 5.14 -0.96 -6.10
N GLN A 80 3.85 -1.15 -5.85
CA GLN A 80 2.81 -1.22 -6.88
C GLN A 80 1.79 -0.10 -6.69
N ARG A 81 1.43 0.57 -7.79
CA ARG A 81 0.30 1.49 -7.84
C ARG A 81 -0.99 0.70 -8.08
N LEU A 82 -1.99 0.90 -7.23
CA LEU A 82 -3.32 0.37 -7.52
C LEU A 82 -3.99 1.21 -8.62
N PRO A 83 -4.71 0.59 -9.57
CA PRO A 83 -5.43 1.29 -10.62
C PRO A 83 -6.66 2.08 -10.10
N PHE A 84 -6.84 2.18 -8.78
CA PHE A 84 -8.01 2.79 -8.16
C PHE A 84 -7.63 4.07 -7.42
N ASN A 85 -7.95 5.21 -8.03
CA ASN A 85 -7.76 6.56 -7.49
C ASN A 85 -6.26 6.89 -7.29
N ASP A 86 -5.79 7.94 -7.97
CA ASP A 86 -4.39 8.11 -8.43
C ASP A 86 -3.26 8.17 -7.38
N HIS A 87 -3.58 8.00 -6.10
CA HIS A 87 -2.62 8.17 -5.02
C HIS A 87 -2.65 7.05 -3.96
N ALA A 88 -3.15 5.87 -4.32
CA ALA A 88 -3.06 4.67 -3.48
C ALA A 88 -1.76 3.89 -3.78
N PHE A 89 -0.99 3.64 -2.74
CA PHE A 89 0.25 2.89 -2.75
C PHE A 89 0.01 1.48 -2.18
N SER A 90 0.59 0.47 -2.81
CA SER A 90 0.70 -0.89 -2.26
C SER A 90 2.17 -1.29 -2.21
N LEU A 91 2.62 -1.73 -1.05
CA LEU A 91 3.99 -2.15 -0.82
C LEU A 91 4.00 -3.63 -0.47
N CYS A 92 4.81 -4.40 -1.18
CA CYS A 92 5.04 -5.82 -0.95
C CYS A 92 6.54 -6.05 -0.79
N GLY A 93 6.94 -7.03 0.00
CA GLY A 93 8.34 -7.32 0.21
C GLY A 93 8.54 -8.30 1.36
N PRO A 94 9.79 -8.52 1.77
CA PRO A 94 10.12 -9.25 2.99
C PRO A 94 9.41 -8.65 4.22
N SER A 95 8.93 -9.51 5.12
CA SER A 95 8.09 -9.07 6.26
C SER A 95 8.83 -8.11 7.21
N ASP A 96 10.13 -8.32 7.39
CA ASP A 96 11.04 -7.51 8.17
C ASP A 96 11.20 -6.09 7.58
N GLU A 97 11.38 -5.99 6.26
CA GLU A 97 11.43 -4.69 5.58
C GLU A 97 10.09 -3.95 5.62
N LEU A 98 8.97 -4.67 5.51
CA LEU A 98 7.65 -4.08 5.67
C LEU A 98 7.42 -3.56 7.11
N GLU A 99 7.83 -4.31 8.13
CA GLU A 99 7.74 -3.85 9.52
C GLU A 99 8.66 -2.64 9.76
N ARG A 100 9.89 -2.69 9.25
CA ARG A 100 10.81 -1.55 9.31
C ARG A 100 10.24 -0.30 8.63
N PHE A 101 9.52 -0.46 7.53
CA PHE A 101 8.80 0.65 6.90
C PHE A 101 7.68 1.17 7.80
N CYS A 102 6.90 0.30 8.46
CA CYS A 102 5.90 0.72 9.43
C CYS A 102 6.50 1.58 10.54
N ASP A 103 7.62 1.15 11.12
CA ASP A 103 8.28 1.87 12.22
C ASP A 103 8.76 3.27 11.79
N ASN A 104 9.19 3.42 10.54
CA ASN A 104 9.67 4.69 10.01
C ASN A 104 8.57 5.55 9.37
N TYR A 105 7.36 5.03 9.20
CA TYR A 105 6.32 5.66 8.39
C TYR A 105 5.96 7.08 8.84
N GLN A 106 5.80 7.29 10.15
CA GLN A 106 5.47 8.60 10.69
C GLN A 106 6.55 9.65 10.39
N LYS A 107 7.83 9.27 10.53
CA LYS A 107 8.97 10.13 10.25
C LYS A 107 9.06 10.46 8.76
N SER A 108 8.87 9.46 7.89
CA SER A 108 8.81 9.65 6.43
C SER A 108 7.66 10.58 6.04
N LEU A 109 6.47 10.39 6.61
CA LEU A 109 5.31 11.23 6.36
C LEU A 109 5.56 12.68 6.77
N GLN A 110 6.15 12.92 7.94
CA GLN A 110 6.50 14.27 8.40
C GLN A 110 7.51 14.94 7.46
N MET A 111 8.55 14.22 7.05
CA MET A 111 9.57 14.72 6.11
C MET A 111 8.95 15.11 4.76
N ILE A 112 8.06 14.27 4.24
CA ILE A 112 7.33 14.53 2.99
C ILE A 112 6.42 15.76 3.13
N LYS A 113 5.72 15.90 4.26
CA LYS A 113 4.85 17.05 4.54
C LYS A 113 5.63 18.36 4.68
N SER A 114 6.84 18.32 5.24
CA SER A 114 7.71 19.49 5.38
C SER A 114 8.44 19.88 4.10
N THR A 115 8.47 19.00 3.10
CA THR A 115 9.15 19.29 1.84
C THR A 115 8.30 20.26 1.02
N PRO A 116 8.82 21.45 0.64
CA PRO A 116 8.07 22.41 -0.16
C PRO A 116 7.64 21.76 -1.49
N LYS A 117 6.38 21.98 -1.88
CA LYS A 117 5.88 21.56 -3.19
C LYS A 117 6.71 22.29 -4.24
N VAL A 118 7.66 21.60 -4.87
CA VAL A 118 8.35 22.12 -6.05
C VAL A 118 7.27 22.27 -7.12
N ASN A 119 7.00 23.50 -7.55
CA ASN A 119 6.05 23.78 -8.61
C ASN A 119 6.44 22.97 -9.85
N SER A 120 5.61 21.99 -10.22
CA SER A 120 5.84 21.09 -11.34
C SER A 120 5.71 21.77 -12.71
N SER A 121 5.50 23.08 -12.76
CA SER A 121 5.37 23.86 -14.00
C SER A 121 6.68 24.07 -14.76
N LEU A 122 7.80 23.51 -14.29
CA LEU A 122 9.12 23.59 -14.95
C LEU A 122 9.66 22.23 -15.44
N LEU A 123 8.94 21.13 -15.23
CA LEU A 123 9.29 19.83 -15.80
C LEU A 123 8.26 19.47 -16.87
N GLY A 124 8.39 20.15 -18.01
CA GLY A 124 7.83 19.66 -19.25
C GLY A 124 8.35 18.25 -19.54
N GLU A 125 7.42 17.40 -19.96
CA GLU A 125 7.66 16.22 -20.80
C GLU A 125 8.60 15.15 -20.23
N THR A 126 8.01 14.17 -19.52
CA THR A 126 8.13 12.72 -19.77
C THR A 126 7.66 11.95 -18.53
N VAL A 127 6.35 11.87 -18.31
CA VAL A 127 5.82 10.89 -17.34
C VAL A 127 5.66 9.57 -18.09
N SER A 128 6.77 8.84 -18.17
CA SER A 128 6.78 7.43 -18.52
C SER A 128 5.90 6.67 -17.54
N THR A 129 4.83 6.08 -18.06
CA THR A 129 3.94 5.16 -17.35
C THR A 129 4.71 3.89 -17.01
N PHE A 130 5.49 3.90 -15.94
CA PHE A 130 6.15 2.70 -15.43
C PHE A 130 5.14 1.87 -14.62
N VAL A 131 4.49 0.94 -15.31
CA VAL A 131 3.86 -0.22 -14.68
C VAL A 131 4.94 -1.29 -14.52
N PHE A 132 5.53 -1.40 -13.32
CA PHE A 132 6.30 -2.60 -12.99
C PHE A 132 5.32 -3.75 -12.73
N SER A 133 4.98 -4.49 -13.79
CA SER A 133 4.35 -5.81 -13.68
C SER A 133 5.42 -6.83 -13.28
N MET A 134 5.58 -7.10 -11.98
CA MET A 134 6.20 -8.36 -11.55
C MET A 134 5.11 -9.42 -11.41
N LYS A 135 5.28 -10.52 -12.17
CA LYS A 135 4.55 -11.78 -12.00
C LYS A 135 4.73 -12.25 -10.55
N ILE A 136 3.76 -11.96 -9.70
CA ILE A 136 3.55 -12.78 -8.51
C ILE A 136 2.89 -14.05 -9.04
N GLY A 137 3.67 -15.13 -9.10
CA GLY A 137 3.17 -16.47 -9.38
C GLY A 137 2.07 -16.82 -8.38
N MET A 138 0.82 -16.58 -8.77
CA MET A 138 -0.33 -17.24 -8.21
C MET A 138 -0.23 -18.70 -8.63
N ALA A 139 0.47 -19.51 -7.83
CA ALA A 139 0.31 -20.95 -7.88
C ALA A 139 -1.16 -21.25 -7.50
N GLY A 140 -1.92 -21.65 -8.51
CA GLY A 140 -3.34 -21.93 -8.45
C GLY A 140 -3.89 -22.23 -9.84
N GLU A 141 -3.12 -22.90 -10.69
CA GLU A 141 -3.62 -23.55 -11.89
C GLU A 141 -3.99 -24.99 -11.53
N ASP A 142 -5.21 -25.17 -11.01
CA ASP A 142 -5.94 -26.41 -11.28
C ASP A 142 -6.63 -26.24 -12.64
N LEU A 143 -5.88 -26.64 -13.67
CA LEU A 143 -6.32 -27.42 -14.82
C LEU A 143 -7.81 -27.33 -15.16
N LEU A 144 -8.20 -26.26 -15.88
CA LEU A 144 -9.26 -26.36 -16.87
C LEU A 144 -8.67 -27.05 -18.10
N THR A 145 -8.80 -28.37 -18.17
CA THR A 145 -8.55 -29.12 -19.41
C THR A 145 -9.55 -28.68 -20.49
N PRO A 146 -9.11 -28.28 -21.69
CA PRO A 146 -10.02 -28.09 -22.81
C PRO A 146 -10.51 -29.47 -23.29
N LYS A 147 -11.83 -29.63 -23.42
CA LYS A 147 -12.41 -30.77 -24.15
C LYS A 147 -11.88 -30.74 -25.60
N PRO A 148 -11.34 -31.85 -26.13
CA PRO A 148 -11.06 -31.93 -27.56
C PRO A 148 -12.38 -31.88 -28.33
N LYS A 149 -12.41 -31.00 -29.34
CA LYS A 149 -13.37 -31.08 -30.43
C LYS A 149 -12.85 -32.17 -31.37
N ASP A 150 -13.63 -33.21 -31.56
CA ASP A 150 -13.50 -34.08 -32.73
C ASP A 150 -14.89 -34.35 -33.31
N ILE A 151 -15.02 -33.89 -34.57
CA ILE A 151 -15.84 -34.35 -35.71
C ILE A 151 -17.36 -34.41 -35.53
#